data_AF-A0A8S2ZDX2-F1
#
_entry.id   AF-A0A8S2ZDX2-F1
#
_cell.length_a   1.000
_cell.length_b   1.000
_cell.length_c   1.000
_cell.angle_alpha   90.00
_cell.angle_beta   90.00
_cell.angle_gamma   90.00
#
_symmetry.space_group_name_H-M   'P 1'
#
loop_
_entity.id
_entity.type
_entity.pdbx_description
1 polymer ?
#
loop_
_entity_poly.entity_id
_entity_poly.type
_entity_poly.pdbx_seq_one_letter_code
_entity_poly.pdbx_strand_id
1 'polypeptide(L)' 'LLSQDFNHLLDDVIFHLPQDRQIMLYSATFPLTVDDFIKKHMRNPYEINLMEELTLKGIFNY' A
#
# COMPACT_ATOMS: atom_id res chain seq x y z
N LEU A 1 -4.42 -8.32 -5.07
CA LEU A 1 -3.53 -7.23 -5.52
C LEU A 1 -2.44 -7.11 -4.45
N LEU A 2 -1.18 -7.23 -4.86
CA LEU A 2 -0.05 -7.80 -4.10
C LEU A 2 -0.37 -9.23 -3.63
N SER A 3 -0.13 -10.23 -4.49
CA SER A 3 -0.02 -11.61 -3.99
C SER A 3 1.14 -11.67 -2.99
N GLN A 4 1.17 -12.67 -2.11
CA GLN A 4 2.26 -12.82 -1.12
C GLN A 4 3.66 -12.69 -1.76
N ASP A 5 3.81 -13.19 -3.00
CA ASP A 5 5.05 -13.12 -3.77
C ASP A 5 5.49 -11.68 -4.09
N PHE A 6 4.55 -10.76 -4.32
CA PHE A 6 4.89 -9.37 -4.63
C PHE A 6 5.38 -8.58 -3.42
N ASN A 7 4.96 -8.95 -2.20
CA ASN A 7 5.44 -8.28 -0.98
C ASN A 7 6.93 -8.53 -0.77
N HIS A 8 7.39 -9.77 -0.99
CA HIS A 8 8.81 -10.11 -0.91
C HIS A 8 9.64 -9.35 -1.95
N LEU A 9 9.13 -9.25 -3.19
CA LEU A 9 9.83 -8.50 -4.24
C LEU A 9 9.96 -7.01 -3.90
N LEU A 10 8.93 -6.40 -3.32
CA LEU A 10 9.00 -5.01 -2.87
C LEU A 10 9.99 -4.81 -1.74
N ASP A 11 10.03 -5.73 -0.77
CA ASP A 11 11.02 -5.71 0.31
C ASP A 11 12.46 -5.72 -0.22
N ASP A 12 12.73 -6.58 -1.20
CA ASP A 12 14.05 -6.69 -1.83
C ASP A 12 14.43 -5.41 -2.58
N VAL A 13 13.51 -4.85 -3.37
CA VAL A 13 13.76 -3.58 -4.09
C VAL A 13 14.06 -2.46 -3.09
N ILE A 14 13.25 -2.35 -2.04
CA ILE A 14 13.42 -1.40 -0.95
C ILE A 14 14.78 -1.60 -0.26
N PHE A 15 15.21 -2.84 0.00
CA PHE A 15 16.49 -3.08 0.65
C PHE A 15 17.69 -2.46 -0.10
N HIS A 16 17.63 -2.42 -1.43
CA HIS A 16 18.72 -1.87 -2.27
C HIS A 16 18.71 -0.34 -2.40
N LEU A 17 17.70 0.35 -1.88
CA LEU A 17 17.62 1.82 -1.91
C LEU A 17 18.31 2.45 -0.69
N PRO A 18 18.78 3.72 -0.77
CA PRO A 18 19.33 4.42 0.40
C PRO A 18 18.37 4.43 1.59
N GLN A 19 18.87 4.35 2.82
CA GLN A 19 17.98 4.31 4.01
C GLN A 19 17.11 5.56 4.17
N ASP A 20 17.58 6.72 3.72
CA ASP A 20 16.84 7.98 3.79
C ASP A 20 16.19 8.27 2.44
N ARG A 21 15.09 7.56 2.16
CA ARG A 21 14.34 7.67 0.92
C ARG A 21 12.92 8.16 1.19
N GLN A 22 12.34 8.83 0.20
CA GLN A 22 10.92 9.16 0.18
C GLN A 22 10.14 8.06 -0.55
N ILE A 23 9.03 7.59 0.05
CA ILE A 23 8.09 6.65 -0.56
C ILE A 23 6.75 7.37 -0.71
N MET A 24 6.15 7.28 -1.91
CA MET A 24 4.79 7.73 -2.18
C MET A 24 3.95 6.52 -2.56
N LEU A 25 2.93 6.23 -1.75
CA LEU A 25 2.04 5.09 -1.94
C LEU A 25 0.66 5.59 -2.40
N TYR A 26 0.17 5.06 -3.51
CA TYR A 26 -1.16 5.36 -4.04
C TYR A 26 -1.95 4.06 -4.09
N SER A 27 -3.14 4.04 -3.49
CA SER A 27 -4.00 2.86 -3.49
C SER A 27 -5.46 3.25 -3.69
N ALA A 28 -6.19 2.42 -4.42
CA ALA A 28 -7.64 2.56 -4.61
C ALA A 28 -8.46 1.80 -3.54
N THR A 29 -7.83 0.87 -2.82
CA THR A 29 -8.44 0.07 -1.75
C THR A 29 -7.47 -0.09 -0.58
N PHE A 30 -7.96 -0.44 0.61
CA PHE A 30 -7.14 -0.58 1.82
C PHE A 30 -7.14 -2.03 2.34
N PRO A 31 -6.49 -2.98 1.66
CA PRO A 31 -6.29 -4.32 2.20
C PRO A 31 -5.25 -4.31 3.34
N LEU A 32 -5.31 -5.32 4.21
CA LEU A 32 -4.35 -5.48 5.32
C LEU A 32 -2.88 -5.42 4.89
N THR A 33 -2.57 -5.93 3.69
CA THR A 33 -1.21 -5.92 3.13
C THR A 33 -0.65 -4.51 2.89
N VAL A 34 -1.51 -3.52 2.64
CA VAL A 34 -1.11 -2.11 2.48
C VAL A 34 -0.71 -1.51 3.83
N ASP A 35 -1.46 -1.80 4.89
CA ASP A 35 -1.13 -1.33 6.25
C ASP A 35 0.21 -1.91 6.73
N ASP A 36 0.46 -3.20 6.49
CA ASP A 36 1.75 -3.84 6.79
C ASP A 36 2.91 -3.18 6.04
N PHE A 37 2.72 -2.89 4.74
CA PHE A 37 3.74 -2.20 3.94
C PHE A 37 4.06 -0.81 4.47
N ILE A 38 3.03 -0.02 4.83
CA ILE A 38 3.19 1.32 5.39
C ILE A 38 4.00 1.26 6.69
N LYS A 39 3.61 0.40 7.63
CA LYS A 39 4.27 0.24 8.93
C LYS A 39 5.73 -0.17 8.80
N LYS A 40 6.04 -1.02 7.82
CA LYS A 40 7.40 -1.55 7.62
C LYS A 40 8.33 -0.55 6.94
N HIS A 41 7.82 0.22 5.97
CA HIS A 41 8.69 0.94 5.02
C HIS A 41 8.56 2.45 5.05
N MET A 42 7.46 3.00 5.58
CA MET A 42 7.23 4.45 5.57
C MET A 42 7.49 5.06 6.95
N ARG A 43 8.20 6.20 6.97
CA ARG A 43 8.47 6.95 8.21
C ARG A 43 7.49 8.10 8.33
N ASN A 44 6.58 8.04 9.30
CA ASN A 44 5.58 9.07 9.59
C ASN A 44 4.90 9.62 8.31
N PRO A 45 4.26 8.76 7.50
CA PRO A 45 3.67 9.18 6.24
C PRO A 45 2.51 10.14 6.46
N TYR A 46 2.38 11.13 5.57
CA TYR A 46 1.19 11.97 5.52
C TYR A 46 0.09 11.25 4.74
N GLU A 47 -1.05 11.00 5.38
CA GLU A 47 -2.18 10.33 4.77
C GLU A 47 -3.13 11.34 4.11
N ILE A 48 -3.43 11.12 2.84
CA ILE A 48 -4.40 11.92 2.09
C ILE A 48 -5.49 10.97 1.61
N ASN A 49 -6.67 11.06 2.21
CA ASN A 49 -7.84 10.34 1.74
C ASN A 49 -8.68 11.23 0.83
N LEU A 50 -8.65 10.93 -0.47
CA LEU A 50 -9.42 11.63 -1.51
C LEU A 50 -10.70 10.89 -1.90
N MET A 51 -11.05 9.80 -1.21
CA MET A 51 -12.30 9.07 -1.47
C MET A 51 -13.44 9.71 -0.68
N GLU A 52 -14.45 10.23 -1.37
CA GLU A 52 -15.62 10.86 -0.74
C GLU A 52 -16.59 9.84 -0.11
N GLU A 53 -16.67 8.62 -0.67
CA GLU A 53 -17.55 7.55 -0.17
C GLU A 53 -17.04 6.17 -0.65
N LEU A 54 -17.07 5.14 0.21
CA LEU A 54 -16.85 3.74 -0.18
C LEU A 54 -18.05 3.23 -0.98
N THR A 55 -18.25 3.72 -2.21
CA THR A 55 -19.27 3.13 -3.07
C THR A 55 -18.76 1.81 -3.62
N LEU A 56 -19.27 0.72 -3.06
CA LEU A 56 -19.19 -0.64 -3.59
C LEU A 56 -20.00 -0.74 -4.90
N LYS A 57 -19.71 0.09 -5.90
CA LYS A 57 -20.27 -0.06 -7.25
C LYS A 57 -19.67 -1.32 -7.86
N GLY A 58 -20.39 -2.43 -7.73
CA GLY A 58 -20.04 -3.72 -8.35
C GLY A 58 -20.04 -4.93 -7.43
N ILE A 59 -20.35 -4.81 -6.12
CA ILE A 59 -20.57 -6.00 -5.28
C ILE A 59 -22.02 -6.48 -5.43
N PHE A 60 -22.29 -7.11 -6.58
CA PHE A 60 -23.17 -8.27 -6.62
C PHE A 60 -22.29 -9.44 -7.05
N ASN A 61 -21.87 -10.26 -6.08
CA ASN A 61 -21.35 -11.59 -6.37
C ASN A 61 -22.44 -12.57 -5.92
N TYR A 62 -22.90 -13.43 -6.83
CA TYR A 62 -23.80 -14.56 -6.53
C TYR A 62 -23.14 -15.55 -5.56
#